data_AF-A0A9E3QL66-F1
#
_entry.id   AF-A0A9E3QL66-F1
#
_cell.length_a   1.000
_cell.length_b   1.000
_cell.length_c   1.000
_cell.angle_alpha   90.00
_cell.angle_beta   90.00
_cell.angle_gamma   90.00
#
_symmetry.space_group_name_H-M   'P 1'
#
loop_
_entity.id
_entity.type
_entity.pdbx_description
1 polymer ?
#
loop_
_entity_poly.entity_id
_entity_poly.type
_entity_poly.pdbx_seq_one_letter_code
_entity_poly.pdbx_strand_id
1 'polypeptide(L)'
;TLLGGDDRDTLLGGNGDDSLNGGEGVDLLLDTGGNDCLDGGPGSDFLEGDGGLDTLIVGDGADTINGSLFPTSIQFLPPYDPVSFSHTSLNSLSLPPGTDLTPPATPLPPQLLSADDTGIVGDGLTSLRRPRLVGSTEPGAMVYLLDETGSILGTAQADASGQYAVQPDAPLADGMYALQIRVRDVAGNRSGLSAPLTLIIDATPPAAPAAPQLQAADDTGVIGDSLTAVNHPGFVVTGVEAGFTVRLVRDGVTVASRVGPGLLSDPGPVPDGPHIYTALQVDAAGNISPASAPTPLVINITPPAAPAALQLQAADDTGVIGDSLTAVNHPGFVVTGVEAGFT
;
A
#
# COMPACT_ATOMS: atom_id res chain seq x y z
N THR A 1 -1.00 7.80 64.36
CA THR A 1 -0.21 7.12 63.31
C THR A 1 -0.37 5.61 63.42
N LEU A 2 -0.86 4.98 62.35
CA LEU A 2 -0.97 3.55 62.17
C LEU A 2 -0.17 3.16 60.92
N LEU A 3 0.50 2.01 60.95
CA LEU A 3 1.31 1.47 59.85
C LEU A 3 0.91 0.01 59.64
N GLY A 4 0.55 -0.35 58.42
CA GLY A 4 0.40 -1.73 57.97
C GLY A 4 1.72 -2.33 57.51
N GLY A 5 1.65 -3.57 57.04
CA GLY A 5 2.75 -4.42 56.60
C GLY A 5 2.67 -4.75 55.12
N ASP A 6 3.04 -5.99 54.76
CA ASP A 6 3.09 -6.44 53.36
C ASP A 6 1.84 -7.28 52.96
N ASP A 7 0.86 -7.38 53.85
CA ASP A 7 -0.37 -8.17 53.70
C ASP A 7 -1.59 -7.23 53.69
N ARG A 8 -2.79 -7.77 53.43
CA ARG A 8 -4.03 -7.00 53.57
C ARG A 8 -4.22 -6.52 55.02
N ASP A 9 -4.21 -5.21 55.21
CA ASP A 9 -4.42 -4.55 56.49
C ASP A 9 -5.75 -3.79 56.57
N THR A 10 -6.17 -3.51 57.81
CA THR A 10 -7.29 -2.62 58.10
C THR A 10 -6.89 -1.63 59.19
N LEU A 11 -6.80 -0.36 58.80
CA LEU A 11 -6.33 0.74 59.65
C LEU A 11 -7.51 1.66 59.95
N LEU A 12 -7.69 1.98 61.23
CA LEU A 12 -8.77 2.85 61.73
C LEU A 12 -8.18 4.04 62.48
N GLY A 13 -8.34 5.27 61.94
CA GLY A 13 -7.82 6.51 62.54
C GLY A 13 -8.57 6.95 63.79
N GLY A 14 -9.91 6.92 63.75
CA GLY A 14 -10.73 7.44 64.85
C GLY A 14 -10.99 8.94 64.71
N ASN A 15 -11.03 9.66 65.84
CA ASN A 15 -11.22 11.12 65.87
C ASN A 15 -9.89 11.81 66.20
N GLY A 16 -9.49 12.80 65.42
CA GLY A 16 -8.24 13.56 65.57
C GLY A 16 -7.42 13.55 64.28
N ASP A 17 -6.31 14.29 64.23
CA ASP A 17 -5.44 14.29 63.06
C ASP A 17 -4.56 13.02 63.06
N ASP A 18 -4.92 12.04 62.24
CA ASP A 18 -4.28 10.75 62.13
C ASP A 18 -3.41 10.60 60.87
N SER A 19 -2.57 9.58 60.88
CA SER A 19 -1.74 9.20 59.74
C SER A 19 -1.79 7.69 59.61
N LEU A 20 -2.33 7.19 58.51
CA LEU A 20 -2.51 5.77 58.22
C LEU A 20 -1.68 5.45 56.98
N ASN A 21 -0.85 4.42 57.04
CA ASN A 21 -0.09 3.92 55.88
C ASN A 21 -0.37 2.41 55.74
N GLY A 22 -0.93 1.99 54.61
CA GLY A 22 -1.33 0.61 54.31
C GLY A 22 -0.14 -0.33 54.18
N GLY A 23 0.88 0.07 53.43
CA GLY A 23 2.06 -0.74 53.17
C GLY A 23 1.95 -1.41 51.80
N GLU A 24 2.42 -2.63 51.64
CA GLU A 24 2.12 -3.42 50.44
C GLU A 24 0.85 -4.25 50.71
N GLY A 25 -0.08 -4.38 49.77
CA GLY A 25 -1.23 -5.23 50.01
C GLY A 25 -2.50 -4.85 49.28
N VAL A 26 -3.63 -5.07 49.94
CA VAL A 26 -4.95 -4.62 49.49
C VAL A 26 -5.62 -4.14 50.75
N ASP A 27 -5.47 -2.86 51.04
CA ASP A 27 -5.66 -2.32 52.38
C ASP A 27 -6.96 -1.55 52.51
N LEU A 28 -7.44 -1.47 53.75
CA LEU A 28 -8.64 -0.74 54.12
C LEU A 28 -8.27 0.33 55.15
N LEU A 29 -8.22 1.60 54.73
CA LEU A 29 -7.90 2.74 55.58
C LEU A 29 -9.17 3.56 55.80
N LEU A 30 -9.64 3.64 57.05
CA LEU A 30 -10.85 4.38 57.43
C LEU A 30 -10.54 5.36 58.57
N ASP A 31 -10.98 6.60 58.45
CA ASP A 31 -11.05 7.53 59.58
C ASP A 31 -12.50 7.92 59.91
N THR A 32 -12.70 8.67 61.00
CA THR A 32 -14.03 9.12 61.43
C THR A 32 -14.10 10.64 61.74
N GLY A 33 -13.00 11.37 61.48
CA GLY A 33 -12.92 12.84 61.51
C GLY A 33 -11.61 13.40 62.08
N GLY A 34 -11.14 14.52 61.53
CA GLY A 34 -9.77 15.00 61.73
C GLY A 34 -9.24 15.66 60.47
N ASN A 35 -8.01 16.17 60.48
CA ASN A 35 -7.28 16.40 59.23
C ASN A 35 -6.29 15.24 59.05
N ASP A 36 -6.71 14.25 58.30
CA ASP A 36 -6.05 12.95 58.26
C ASP A 36 -5.10 12.81 57.08
N CYS A 37 -4.15 11.88 57.18
CA CYS A 37 -3.27 11.49 56.07
C CYS A 37 -3.35 9.98 55.86
N LEU A 38 -4.02 9.54 54.80
CA LEU A 38 -4.21 8.13 54.45
C LEU A 38 -3.33 7.81 53.24
N ASP A 39 -2.44 6.83 53.36
CA ASP A 39 -1.52 6.38 52.30
C ASP A 39 -1.73 4.90 52.03
N GLY A 40 -2.29 4.55 50.87
CA GLY A 40 -2.55 3.16 50.50
C GLY A 40 -1.27 2.34 50.35
N GLY A 41 -0.23 2.95 49.74
CA GLY A 41 0.96 2.20 49.31
C GLY A 41 0.70 1.32 48.07
N PRO A 42 1.60 0.40 47.71
CA PRO A 42 1.40 -0.52 46.59
C PRO A 42 0.26 -1.50 46.88
N GLY A 43 -0.78 -1.51 46.06
CA GLY A 43 -1.98 -2.28 46.36
C GLY A 43 -3.22 -1.83 45.60
N SER A 44 -4.28 -2.64 45.70
CA SER A 44 -5.61 -2.21 45.27
C SER A 44 -6.39 -1.84 46.52
N ASP A 45 -6.29 -0.59 46.95
CA ASP A 45 -6.66 -0.18 48.30
C ASP A 45 -8.01 0.51 48.36
N PHE A 46 -8.58 0.58 49.56
CA PHE A 46 -9.77 1.36 49.86
C PHE A 46 -9.45 2.40 50.93
N LEU A 47 -9.59 3.67 50.56
CA LEU A 47 -9.35 4.80 51.47
C LEU A 47 -10.66 5.55 51.70
N GLU A 48 -11.01 5.76 52.97
CA GLU A 48 -12.17 6.56 53.39
C GLU A 48 -11.78 7.62 54.42
N GLY A 49 -11.79 8.88 53.95
CA GLY A 49 -11.72 10.07 54.79
C GLY A 49 -13.10 10.64 55.06
N ASP A 50 -13.46 10.70 56.33
CA ASP A 50 -14.72 11.28 56.83
C ASP A 50 -14.56 12.81 56.96
N GLY A 51 -14.84 13.40 58.12
CA GLY A 51 -14.98 14.85 58.26
C GLY A 51 -13.68 15.56 58.61
N GLY A 52 -13.18 16.40 57.69
CA GLY A 52 -12.16 17.42 57.94
C GLY A 52 -11.28 17.64 56.70
N LEU A 53 -10.03 18.05 56.86
CA LEU A 53 -9.13 18.34 55.72
C LEU A 53 -8.13 17.21 55.51
N ASP A 54 -8.55 16.21 54.74
CA ASP A 54 -7.76 15.00 54.60
C ASP A 54 -6.84 15.03 53.37
N THR A 55 -5.71 14.35 53.50
CA THR A 55 -4.72 14.06 52.46
C THR A 55 -4.76 12.57 52.15
N LEU A 56 -5.17 12.21 50.94
CA LEU A 56 -5.23 10.83 50.49
C LEU A 56 -4.13 10.58 49.46
N ILE A 57 -3.26 9.61 49.74
CA ILE A 57 -2.15 9.18 48.89
C ILE A 57 -2.52 7.79 48.39
N VAL A 58 -2.69 7.67 47.08
CA VAL A 58 -2.92 6.39 46.41
C VAL A 58 -1.64 5.94 45.74
N GLY A 59 -1.26 4.67 45.96
CA GLY A 59 -0.07 4.08 45.38
C GLY A 59 -0.37 3.31 44.10
N ASP A 60 0.28 2.15 43.93
CA ASP A 60 0.22 1.37 42.70
C ASP A 60 -0.92 0.35 42.75
N GLY A 61 -1.94 0.48 41.89
CA GLY A 61 -2.98 -0.53 41.70
C GLY A 61 -4.34 0.08 41.41
N ALA A 62 -5.39 -0.75 41.45
CA ALA A 62 -6.75 -0.27 41.24
C ALA A 62 -7.37 0.12 42.60
N ASP A 63 -7.27 1.39 42.95
CA ASP A 63 -7.75 1.92 44.24
C ASP A 63 -9.20 2.42 44.18
N THR A 64 -9.86 2.37 45.33
CA THR A 64 -11.19 2.92 45.57
C THR A 64 -11.11 3.96 46.68
N ILE A 65 -11.60 5.17 46.40
CA ILE A 65 -11.72 6.22 47.43
C ILE A 65 -13.20 6.46 47.70
N ASN A 66 -13.61 6.38 48.97
CA ASN A 66 -14.91 6.84 49.44
C ASN A 66 -14.69 8.07 50.33
N GLY A 67 -15.57 9.06 50.29
CA GLY A 67 -15.36 10.23 51.15
C GLY A 67 -16.61 11.06 51.33
N SER A 68 -16.88 11.45 52.59
CA SER A 68 -17.95 12.36 52.93
C SER A 68 -17.43 13.79 53.05
N LEU A 69 -17.49 14.52 51.93
CA LEU A 69 -17.38 15.99 51.85
C LEU A 69 -16.03 16.59 52.30
N PHE A 70 -15.19 16.84 51.28
CA PHE A 70 -14.04 17.78 51.23
C PHE A 70 -12.61 17.29 51.56
N PRO A 71 -12.07 16.23 50.92
CA PRO A 71 -10.62 16.09 50.88
C PRO A 71 -10.01 17.27 50.11
N THR A 72 -8.94 17.88 50.63
CA THR A 72 -8.31 19.07 50.03
C THR A 72 -7.28 18.74 48.95
N SER A 73 -6.72 17.54 48.96
CA SER A 73 -5.79 17.06 47.93
C SER A 73 -5.68 15.54 47.90
N ILE A 74 -5.66 14.98 46.69
CA ILE A 74 -5.29 13.59 46.41
C ILE A 74 -3.94 13.62 45.69
N GLN A 75 -2.96 12.83 46.14
CA GLN A 75 -1.63 12.74 45.56
C GLN A 75 -1.40 11.37 44.90
N PHE A 76 -0.87 11.37 43.67
CA PHE A 76 -0.49 10.14 42.95
C PHE A 76 1.04 10.04 42.86
N LEU A 77 1.59 8.85 43.12
CA LEU A 77 3.00 8.54 42.92
C LEU A 77 3.19 7.75 41.60
N PRO A 78 4.24 8.02 40.80
CA PRO A 78 4.52 7.27 39.57
C PRO A 78 5.03 5.85 39.89
N PRO A 79 4.75 4.81 39.05
CA PRO A 79 4.19 4.84 37.68
C PRO A 79 2.67 4.57 37.57
N TYR A 80 1.95 5.43 36.83
CA TYR A 80 0.48 5.52 36.87
C TYR A 80 -0.29 4.42 36.09
N ASP A 81 -1.16 3.70 36.81
CA ASP A 81 -2.29 2.90 36.29
C ASP A 81 -3.63 3.67 36.49
N PRO A 82 -4.75 3.26 35.85
CA PRO A 82 -6.00 4.03 35.84
C PRO A 82 -6.78 3.94 37.18
N VAL A 83 -6.99 5.08 37.83
CA VAL A 83 -7.81 5.22 39.04
C VAL A 83 -9.28 5.51 38.70
N SER A 84 -10.22 4.81 39.35
CA SER A 84 -11.67 5.02 39.18
C SER A 84 -12.26 5.83 40.33
N PHE A 85 -12.94 6.94 40.03
CA PHE A 85 -13.69 7.74 41.01
C PHE A 85 -15.18 7.41 40.95
N SER A 86 -15.84 7.27 42.11
CA SER A 86 -17.28 6.95 42.18
C SER A 86 -18.21 8.14 42.43
N HIS A 87 -17.71 9.36 42.67
CA HIS A 87 -18.56 10.51 43.05
C HIS A 87 -18.28 11.83 42.28
N THR A 88 -19.33 12.64 42.16
CA THR A 88 -19.56 13.70 41.16
C THR A 88 -19.07 15.12 41.52
N SER A 89 -18.22 15.29 42.52
CA SER A 89 -17.67 16.62 42.83
C SER A 89 -16.32 16.57 43.55
N LEU A 90 -15.24 16.37 42.78
CA LEU A 90 -13.89 16.72 43.20
C LEU A 90 -13.70 18.23 42.93
N ASN A 91 -13.51 19.04 43.97
CA ASN A 91 -13.25 20.47 43.77
C ASN A 91 -11.82 20.75 43.29
N SER A 92 -10.87 19.83 43.47
CA SER A 92 -9.54 19.90 42.86
C SER A 92 -8.76 18.59 43.02
N LEU A 93 -8.47 17.92 41.91
CA LEU A 93 -7.44 16.89 41.83
C LEU A 93 -6.08 17.59 41.68
N SER A 94 -5.16 17.41 42.62
CA SER A 94 -3.81 17.99 42.52
C SER A 94 -2.83 16.97 41.98
N LEU A 95 -2.72 16.90 40.65
CA LEU A 95 -1.67 16.13 39.99
C LEU A 95 -0.31 16.82 40.19
N PRO A 96 0.82 16.08 40.09
CA PRO A 96 2.13 16.69 40.04
C PRO A 96 2.17 17.85 39.02
N PRO A 97 2.83 18.98 39.35
CA PRO A 97 3.00 20.06 38.38
C PRO A 97 3.64 19.54 37.09
N GLY A 98 2.95 19.69 35.96
CA GLY A 98 3.43 19.24 34.65
C GLY A 98 2.93 17.87 34.19
N THR A 99 2.03 17.21 34.92
CA THR A 99 1.34 16.02 34.40
C THR A 99 0.49 16.40 33.20
N ASP A 100 0.88 15.92 32.03
CA ASP A 100 0.11 16.06 30.80
C ASP A 100 -1.01 15.02 30.80
N LEU A 101 -2.25 15.50 31.03
CA LEU A 101 -3.46 14.71 30.88
C LEU A 101 -4.21 15.00 29.58
N THR A 102 -3.66 15.84 28.71
CA THR A 102 -4.34 16.25 27.50
C THR A 102 -4.15 15.17 26.45
N PRO A 103 -5.21 14.47 26.02
CA PRO A 103 -5.07 13.50 24.96
C PRO A 103 -4.68 14.22 23.66
N PRO A 104 -3.86 13.60 22.79
CA PRO A 104 -3.58 14.14 21.48
C PRO A 104 -4.88 14.34 20.71
N ALA A 105 -4.89 15.34 19.85
CA ALA A 105 -6.01 15.57 18.94
C ALA A 105 -6.30 14.31 18.12
N THR A 106 -7.58 14.05 17.86
CA THR A 106 -7.99 12.95 16.97
C THR A 106 -7.28 13.12 15.61
N PRO A 107 -6.54 12.10 15.14
CA PRO A 107 -5.83 12.19 13.87
C PRO A 107 -6.79 12.36 12.69
N LEU A 108 -6.31 13.03 11.64
CA LEU A 108 -6.98 12.96 10.33
C LEU A 108 -6.88 11.53 9.76
N PRO A 109 -7.75 11.16 8.81
CA PRO A 109 -7.63 9.89 8.11
C PRO A 109 -6.23 9.75 7.49
N PRO A 110 -5.62 8.56 7.56
CA PRO A 110 -4.36 8.33 6.87
C PRO A 110 -4.57 8.42 5.36
N GLN A 111 -3.49 8.66 4.63
CA GLN A 111 -3.50 8.65 3.17
C GLN A 111 -2.61 7.51 2.67
N LEU A 112 -3.06 6.79 1.63
CA LEU A 112 -2.19 5.87 0.91
C LEU A 112 -1.04 6.68 0.28
N LEU A 113 0.20 6.27 0.52
CA LEU A 113 1.36 6.90 -0.09
C LEU A 113 1.26 6.75 -1.62
N SER A 114 1.39 7.84 -2.38
CA SER A 114 1.19 7.80 -3.85
C SER A 114 2.13 6.85 -4.60
N ALA A 115 3.30 6.53 -4.03
CA ALA A 115 4.21 5.54 -4.61
C ALA A 115 3.75 4.09 -4.41
N ASP A 116 2.84 3.87 -3.44
CA ASP A 116 2.28 2.58 -3.08
C ASP A 116 0.84 2.41 -3.62
N ASP A 117 0.31 3.45 -4.27
CA ASP A 117 -0.99 3.51 -4.92
C ASP A 117 -0.86 3.05 -6.39
N THR A 118 -0.77 1.73 -6.56
CA THR A 118 -0.47 1.12 -7.86
C THR A 118 -1.67 1.15 -8.79
N GLY A 119 -1.44 1.21 -10.10
CA GLY A 119 -2.54 1.37 -11.06
C GLY A 119 -2.95 2.84 -11.17
N ILE A 120 -4.11 3.21 -10.64
CA ILE A 120 -4.66 4.56 -10.74
C ILE A 120 -4.49 5.31 -9.41
N VAL A 121 -3.53 6.23 -9.35
CA VAL A 121 -3.30 7.03 -8.15
C VAL A 121 -4.56 7.81 -7.73
N GLY A 122 -4.94 7.65 -6.47
CA GLY A 122 -6.04 8.34 -5.79
C GLY A 122 -7.35 7.56 -5.76
N ASP A 123 -7.40 6.33 -6.27
CA ASP A 123 -8.61 5.50 -6.26
C ASP A 123 -8.74 4.61 -5.01
N GLY A 124 -7.66 4.49 -4.22
CA GLY A 124 -7.63 3.69 -2.99
C GLY A 124 -7.51 2.18 -3.25
N LEU A 125 -7.09 1.77 -4.45
CA LEU A 125 -6.86 0.39 -4.86
C LEU A 125 -5.36 0.13 -5.07
N THR A 126 -4.82 -0.94 -4.50
CA THR A 126 -3.40 -1.27 -4.67
C THR A 126 -3.13 -2.77 -4.73
N SER A 127 -2.08 -3.12 -5.47
CA SER A 127 -1.48 -4.46 -5.55
C SER A 127 -0.45 -4.73 -4.46
N LEU A 128 -0.12 -3.73 -3.64
CA LEU A 128 0.80 -3.90 -2.54
C LEU A 128 0.06 -4.43 -1.32
N ARG A 129 0.44 -5.62 -0.84
CA ARG A 129 -0.12 -6.23 0.39
C ARG A 129 0.32 -5.54 1.68
N ARG A 130 1.31 -4.63 1.61
CA ARG A 130 1.84 -3.87 2.76
C ARG A 130 2.06 -2.42 2.34
N PRO A 131 1.01 -1.69 1.94
CA PRO A 131 1.18 -0.33 1.50
C PRO A 131 1.52 0.56 2.69
N ARG A 132 2.30 1.61 2.44
CA ARG A 132 2.57 2.65 3.42
C ARG A 132 1.44 3.65 3.43
N LEU A 133 0.98 3.95 4.63
CA LEU A 133 0.02 5.00 4.92
C LEU A 133 0.75 6.14 5.61
N VAL A 134 0.49 7.36 5.13
CA VAL A 134 1.14 8.57 5.62
C VAL A 134 0.13 9.53 6.23
N GLY A 135 0.60 10.37 7.12
CA GLY A 135 -0.18 11.43 7.74
C GLY A 135 0.65 12.24 8.72
N SER A 136 -0.05 13.03 9.53
CA SER A 136 0.54 13.90 10.54
C SER A 136 -0.12 13.70 11.91
N THR A 137 0.65 13.84 12.97
CA THR A 137 0.19 13.86 14.36
C THR A 137 1.15 14.69 15.22
N GLU A 138 1.05 14.60 16.54
CA GLU A 138 2.00 15.22 17.45
C GLU A 138 3.42 14.62 17.28
N PRO A 139 4.48 15.45 17.24
CA PRO A 139 5.86 14.96 17.16
C PRO A 139 6.20 13.92 18.22
N GLY A 140 6.82 12.81 17.80
CA GLY A 140 7.24 11.73 18.70
C GLY A 140 6.13 10.80 19.19
N ALA A 141 4.85 11.08 18.89
CA ALA A 141 3.74 10.20 19.23
C ALA A 141 3.84 8.84 18.54
N MET A 142 3.39 7.79 19.22
CA MET A 142 3.25 6.45 18.67
C MET A 142 1.94 6.32 17.92
N VAL A 143 2.02 5.94 16.65
CA VAL A 143 0.93 5.73 15.71
C VAL A 143 0.57 4.25 15.66
N TYR A 144 -0.72 3.95 15.79
CA TYR A 144 -1.29 2.62 15.65
C TYR A 144 -2.18 2.59 14.41
N LEU A 145 -1.90 1.69 13.48
CA LEU A 145 -2.77 1.37 12.35
C LEU A 145 -3.74 0.27 12.75
N LEU A 146 -5.04 0.51 12.60
CA LEU A 146 -6.08 -0.44 13.00
C LEU A 146 -7.01 -0.78 11.83
N ASP A 147 -7.54 -2.00 11.84
CA ASP A 147 -8.66 -2.41 11.00
C ASP A 147 -10.03 -2.04 11.61
N GLU A 148 -11.11 -2.37 10.91
CA GLU A 148 -12.49 -2.11 11.34
C GLU A 148 -12.91 -2.85 12.62
N THR A 149 -12.19 -3.89 13.01
CA THR A 149 -12.42 -4.64 14.26
C THR A 149 -11.67 -4.04 15.45
N GLY A 150 -10.77 -3.10 15.19
CA GLY A 150 -9.87 -2.52 16.19
C GLY A 150 -8.59 -3.33 16.42
N SER A 151 -8.27 -4.30 15.57
CA SER A 151 -6.99 -5.02 15.63
C SER A 151 -5.87 -4.14 15.13
N ILE A 152 -4.73 -4.16 15.81
CA ILE A 152 -3.54 -3.40 15.39
C ILE A 152 -2.85 -4.17 14.27
N LEU A 153 -2.75 -3.55 13.10
CA LEU A 153 -2.08 -4.09 11.92
C LEU A 153 -0.61 -3.67 11.83
N GLY A 154 -0.25 -2.55 12.46
CA GLY A 154 1.11 -2.04 12.45
C GLY A 154 1.27 -0.81 13.35
N THR A 155 2.52 -0.44 13.62
CA THR A 155 2.85 0.74 14.42
C THR A 155 4.00 1.54 13.80
N ALA A 156 4.05 2.84 14.08
CA ALA A 156 5.15 3.71 13.69
C ALA A 156 5.29 4.85 14.69
N GLN A 157 6.47 5.46 14.77
CA GLN A 157 6.64 6.70 15.54
C GLN A 157 6.62 7.91 14.59
N ALA A 158 5.90 8.96 14.98
CA ALA A 158 5.94 10.23 14.27
C ALA A 158 7.30 10.92 14.46
N ASP A 159 7.80 11.54 13.40
CA ASP A 159 9.09 12.24 13.44
C ASP A 159 9.02 13.57 14.22
N ALA A 160 10.14 14.30 14.28
CA ALA A 160 10.23 15.58 14.99
C ALA A 160 9.34 16.69 14.39
N SER A 161 8.82 16.50 13.17
CA SER A 161 7.86 17.38 12.52
C SER A 161 6.42 16.87 12.62
N GLY A 162 6.19 15.74 13.28
CA GLY A 162 4.88 15.11 13.43
C GLY A 162 4.45 14.25 12.24
N GLN A 163 5.32 14.06 11.25
CA GLN A 163 5.00 13.24 10.08
C GLN A 163 5.24 11.77 10.38
N TYR A 164 4.39 10.89 9.84
CA TYR A 164 4.55 9.46 9.99
C TYR A 164 4.34 8.71 8.67
N ALA A 165 4.96 7.54 8.59
CA ALA A 165 4.65 6.51 7.61
C ALA A 165 4.49 5.18 8.37
N VAL A 166 3.30 4.59 8.33
CA VAL A 166 2.97 3.30 8.97
C VAL A 166 2.56 2.31 7.90
N GLN A 167 2.85 1.03 8.09
CA GLN A 167 2.46 -0.04 7.18
C GLN A 167 2.04 -1.27 7.98
N PRO A 168 1.26 -2.19 7.40
CA PRO A 168 0.98 -3.47 8.03
C PRO A 168 2.26 -4.28 8.32
N ASP A 169 2.34 -4.91 9.49
CA ASP A 169 3.45 -5.79 9.89
C ASP A 169 3.44 -7.10 9.10
N ALA A 170 2.23 -7.59 8.78
CA ALA A 170 1.99 -8.76 7.94
C ALA A 170 1.30 -8.36 6.62
N PRO A 171 1.48 -9.11 5.53
CA PRO A 171 0.77 -8.87 4.29
C PRO A 171 -0.74 -9.03 4.47
N LEU A 172 -1.49 -8.05 3.99
CA LEU A 172 -2.94 -8.09 3.90
C LEU A 172 -3.39 -9.03 2.78
N ALA A 173 -4.53 -9.69 3.01
CA ALA A 173 -5.21 -10.47 1.99
C ALA A 173 -5.90 -9.54 0.99
N ASP A 174 -6.34 -10.09 -0.14
CA ASP A 174 -7.17 -9.31 -1.07
C ASP A 174 -8.53 -9.04 -0.41
N GLY A 175 -9.01 -7.80 -0.53
CA GLY A 175 -10.22 -7.36 0.13
C GLY A 175 -10.28 -5.86 0.36
N MET A 176 -11.43 -5.41 0.84
CA MET A 176 -11.67 -4.04 1.24
C MET A 176 -11.47 -3.89 2.75
N TYR A 177 -10.71 -2.88 3.14
CA TYR A 177 -10.37 -2.53 4.51
C TYR A 177 -10.86 -1.12 4.83
N ALA A 178 -11.35 -0.90 6.06
CA ALA A 178 -11.65 0.42 6.58
C ALA A 178 -10.62 0.76 7.67
N LEU A 179 -9.49 1.31 7.24
CA LEU A 179 -8.33 1.51 8.10
C LEU A 179 -8.42 2.81 8.91
N GLN A 180 -8.06 2.75 10.18
CA GLN A 180 -8.09 3.89 11.09
C GLN A 180 -6.74 4.08 11.79
N ILE A 181 -6.52 5.29 12.30
CA ILE A 181 -5.35 5.64 13.09
C ILE A 181 -5.78 6.02 14.51
N ARG A 182 -5.02 5.55 15.49
CA ARG A 182 -5.00 6.09 16.85
C ARG A 182 -3.57 6.45 17.21
N VAL A 183 -3.37 7.47 18.03
CA VAL A 183 -2.04 7.84 18.51
C VAL A 183 -1.96 7.81 20.03
N ARG A 184 -0.74 7.64 20.54
CA ARG A 184 -0.37 7.80 21.95
C ARG A 184 0.78 8.79 22.05
N ASP A 185 0.63 9.85 22.84
CA ASP A 185 1.73 10.80 23.07
C ASP A 185 2.85 10.19 23.94
N VAL A 186 3.86 11.02 24.22
CA VAL A 186 5.00 10.67 25.07
C VAL A 186 4.63 10.54 26.55
N ALA A 187 3.56 11.19 27.01
CA ALA A 187 3.03 11.10 28.37
C ALA A 187 2.18 9.84 28.59
N GLY A 188 1.74 9.22 27.50
CA GLY A 188 0.96 8.00 27.48
C GLY A 188 -0.53 8.17 27.20
N ASN A 189 -1.04 9.39 27.00
CA ASN A 189 -2.44 9.64 26.70
C ASN A 189 -2.78 9.17 25.28
N ARG A 190 -4.02 8.73 25.06
CA ARG A 190 -4.47 8.17 23.77
C ARG A 190 -5.51 9.06 23.11
N SER A 191 -5.37 9.28 21.81
CA SER A 191 -6.37 9.99 21.01
C SER A 191 -7.65 9.17 20.80
N GLY A 192 -8.68 9.84 20.24
CA GLY A 192 -9.75 9.15 19.52
C GLY A 192 -9.25 8.47 18.23
N LEU A 193 -10.12 7.67 17.60
CA LEU A 193 -9.86 7.08 16.28
C LEU A 193 -10.10 8.12 15.17
N SER A 194 -9.25 8.11 14.14
CA SER A 194 -9.50 8.87 12.91
C SER A 194 -10.78 8.41 12.21
N ALA A 195 -11.29 9.20 11.25
CA ALA A 195 -12.24 8.66 10.29
C ALA A 195 -11.54 7.58 9.42
N PRO A 196 -12.29 6.60 8.88
CA PRO A 196 -11.71 5.49 8.14
C PRO A 196 -11.19 5.91 6.76
N LEU A 197 -10.05 5.34 6.36
CA LEU A 197 -9.59 5.26 4.99
C LEU A 197 -10.11 3.95 4.39
N THR A 198 -10.91 4.05 3.32
CA THR A 198 -11.25 2.88 2.50
C THR A 198 -10.04 2.52 1.66
N LEU A 199 -9.50 1.32 1.86
CA LEU A 199 -8.39 0.76 1.09
C LEU A 199 -8.81 -0.58 0.51
N ILE A 200 -8.56 -0.81 -0.77
CA ILE A 200 -8.80 -2.09 -1.43
C ILE A 200 -7.43 -2.68 -1.78
N ILE A 201 -7.18 -3.89 -1.28
CA ILE A 201 -6.03 -4.70 -1.67
C ILE A 201 -6.51 -5.67 -2.76
N ASP A 202 -5.89 -5.59 -3.92
CA ASP A 202 -6.02 -6.58 -4.99
C ASP A 202 -4.63 -6.87 -5.51
N ALA A 203 -4.04 -7.94 -5.00
CA ALA A 203 -2.70 -8.38 -5.38
C ALA A 203 -2.75 -9.71 -6.16
N THR A 204 -3.85 -9.95 -6.88
CA THR A 204 -4.05 -11.14 -7.72
C THR A 204 -3.91 -10.76 -9.19
N PRO A 205 -2.84 -11.20 -9.87
CA PRO A 205 -2.70 -10.94 -11.30
C PRO A 205 -3.79 -11.58 -12.17
N PRO A 206 -4.20 -10.92 -13.26
CA PRO A 206 -5.03 -11.54 -14.29
C PRO A 206 -4.38 -12.77 -14.92
N ALA A 207 -5.20 -13.61 -15.55
CA ALA A 207 -4.71 -14.64 -16.45
C ALA A 207 -3.96 -14.05 -17.65
N ALA A 208 -3.10 -14.82 -18.30
CA ALA A 208 -2.48 -14.37 -19.55
C ALA A 208 -3.55 -14.16 -20.65
N PRO A 209 -3.43 -13.12 -21.48
CA PRO A 209 -4.32 -12.96 -22.63
C PRO A 209 -4.00 -14.01 -23.71
N ALA A 210 -4.79 -14.04 -24.78
CA ALA A 210 -4.47 -14.87 -25.95
C ALA A 210 -3.20 -14.37 -26.67
N ALA A 211 -2.57 -15.26 -27.45
CA ALA A 211 -1.44 -14.89 -28.30
C ALA A 211 -1.86 -13.79 -29.31
N PRO A 212 -1.04 -12.74 -29.53
CA PRO A 212 -1.33 -11.73 -30.54
C PRO A 212 -1.50 -12.37 -31.92
N GLN A 213 -2.59 -12.09 -32.62
CA GLN A 213 -2.82 -12.60 -33.97
C GLN A 213 -2.54 -11.50 -34.97
N LEU A 214 -1.62 -11.74 -35.91
CA LEU A 214 -1.34 -10.78 -37.00
C LEU A 214 -2.63 -10.46 -37.73
N GLN A 215 -2.89 -9.18 -37.99
CA GLN A 215 -4.05 -8.76 -38.74
C GLN A 215 -3.94 -9.27 -40.19
N ALA A 216 -5.04 -9.79 -40.74
CA ALA A 216 -5.05 -10.37 -42.09
C ALA A 216 -4.59 -9.39 -43.19
N ALA A 217 -4.77 -8.08 -42.99
CA ALA A 217 -4.28 -7.06 -43.94
C ALA A 217 -2.75 -6.89 -43.92
N ASP A 218 -2.10 -7.33 -42.84
CA ASP A 218 -0.66 -7.21 -42.63
C ASP A 218 0.07 -8.53 -42.88
N ASP A 219 -0.64 -9.61 -43.19
CA ASP A 219 -0.08 -10.90 -43.62
C ASP A 219 0.13 -10.88 -45.15
N THR A 220 1.22 -10.24 -45.59
CA THR A 220 1.48 -9.98 -47.01
C THR A 220 2.23 -11.12 -47.68
N GLY A 221 2.02 -11.34 -48.98
CA GLY A 221 2.72 -12.40 -49.70
C GLY A 221 2.02 -13.74 -49.49
N VAL A 222 2.62 -14.65 -48.74
CA VAL A 222 2.06 -15.99 -48.48
C VAL A 222 1.34 -15.99 -47.14
N ILE A 223 0.01 -16.06 -47.18
CA ILE A 223 -0.83 -16.08 -45.97
C ILE A 223 -0.41 -17.19 -45.00
N GLY A 224 -0.16 -16.84 -43.75
CA GLY A 224 0.10 -17.75 -42.65
C GLY A 224 1.53 -18.28 -42.56
N ASP A 225 2.47 -17.75 -43.34
CA ASP A 225 3.88 -18.13 -43.27
C ASP A 225 4.69 -17.36 -42.21
N SER A 226 4.05 -16.42 -41.51
CA SER A 226 4.67 -15.53 -40.52
C SER A 226 5.77 -14.63 -41.10
N LEU A 227 5.63 -14.22 -42.36
CA LEU A 227 6.50 -13.26 -43.05
C LEU A 227 5.67 -12.08 -43.58
N THR A 228 6.15 -10.86 -43.37
CA THR A 228 5.45 -9.66 -43.88
C THR A 228 6.39 -8.56 -44.34
N ALA A 229 5.95 -7.80 -45.34
CA ALA A 229 6.57 -6.55 -45.77
C ALA A 229 5.98 -5.31 -45.05
N VAL A 230 5.04 -5.50 -44.12
CA VAL A 230 4.48 -4.41 -43.30
C VAL A 230 5.37 -4.18 -42.08
N ASN A 231 6.03 -3.03 -42.01
CA ASN A 231 6.87 -2.62 -40.88
C ASN A 231 6.10 -1.88 -39.78
N HIS A 232 4.77 -1.87 -39.82
CA HIS A 232 3.89 -1.37 -38.75
C HIS A 232 2.76 -2.38 -38.48
N PRO A 233 3.09 -3.66 -38.19
CA PRO A 233 2.08 -4.71 -38.13
C PRO A 233 1.06 -4.46 -37.00
N GLY A 234 -0.20 -4.72 -37.31
CA GLY A 234 -1.32 -4.78 -36.40
C GLY A 234 -1.53 -6.19 -35.87
N PHE A 235 -1.83 -6.29 -34.57
CA PHE A 235 -2.18 -7.54 -33.91
C PHE A 235 -3.50 -7.43 -33.17
N VAL A 236 -4.39 -8.38 -33.42
CA VAL A 236 -5.60 -8.55 -32.62
C VAL A 236 -5.26 -9.38 -31.39
N VAL A 237 -5.50 -8.82 -30.20
CA VAL A 237 -5.34 -9.52 -28.92
C VAL A 237 -6.71 -9.72 -28.27
N THR A 238 -7.04 -10.97 -27.96
CA THR A 238 -8.29 -11.38 -27.29
C THR A 238 -8.00 -12.02 -25.93
N GLY A 239 -9.04 -12.43 -25.19
CA GLY A 239 -8.88 -13.01 -23.85
C GLY A 239 -8.45 -11.98 -22.79
N VAL A 240 -8.68 -10.70 -23.07
CA VAL A 240 -8.45 -9.59 -22.13
C VAL A 240 -9.74 -9.33 -21.36
N GLU A 241 -9.65 -9.23 -20.04
CA GLU A 241 -10.80 -8.98 -19.18
C GLU A 241 -11.32 -7.54 -19.37
N ALA A 242 -12.62 -7.35 -19.16
CA ALA A 242 -13.26 -6.05 -19.39
C ALA A 242 -12.73 -5.01 -18.38
N GLY A 243 -12.33 -3.84 -18.89
CA GLY A 243 -11.74 -2.77 -18.07
C GLY A 243 -10.23 -2.92 -17.85
N PHE A 244 -9.61 -4.03 -18.23
CA PHE A 244 -8.17 -4.23 -18.06
C PHE A 244 -7.42 -3.64 -19.24
N THR A 245 -6.17 -3.23 -19.01
CA THR A 245 -5.30 -2.70 -20.06
C THR A 245 -4.49 -3.82 -20.70
N VAL A 246 -4.64 -4.04 -22.01
CA VAL A 246 -3.76 -4.93 -22.78
C VAL A 246 -2.52 -4.17 -23.25
N ARG A 247 -1.38 -4.85 -23.24
CA ARG A 247 -0.09 -4.37 -23.73
C ARG A 247 0.44 -5.34 -24.78
N LEU A 248 0.77 -4.82 -25.97
CA LEU A 248 1.51 -5.55 -27.00
C LEU A 248 3.01 -5.41 -26.72
N VAL A 249 3.73 -6.51 -26.70
CA VAL A 249 5.15 -6.59 -26.37
C VAL A 249 5.92 -7.15 -27.55
N ARG A 250 6.95 -6.46 -28.03
CA ARG A 250 7.89 -6.92 -29.06
C ARG A 250 9.27 -7.09 -28.45
N ASP A 251 9.86 -8.27 -28.58
CA ASP A 251 11.23 -8.56 -28.12
C ASP A 251 11.47 -8.14 -26.64
N GLY A 252 10.44 -8.30 -25.80
CA GLY A 252 10.46 -7.95 -24.37
C GLY A 252 10.08 -6.50 -24.03
N VAL A 253 9.85 -5.63 -25.02
CA VAL A 253 9.49 -4.21 -24.82
C VAL A 253 8.02 -3.98 -25.14
N THR A 254 7.27 -3.31 -24.26
CA THR A 254 5.89 -2.88 -24.57
C THR A 254 5.92 -1.81 -25.66
N VAL A 255 5.28 -2.09 -26.80
CA VAL A 255 5.25 -1.21 -27.98
C VAL A 255 3.91 -0.50 -28.17
N ALA A 256 2.82 -1.09 -27.66
CA ALA A 256 1.49 -0.48 -27.73
C ALA A 256 0.64 -0.95 -26.54
N SER A 257 -0.38 -0.16 -26.18
CA SER A 257 -1.34 -0.52 -25.13
C SER A 257 -2.72 0.06 -25.38
N ARG A 258 -3.78 -0.58 -24.87
CA ARG A 258 -5.14 -0.02 -24.81
C ARG A 258 -5.96 -0.65 -23.70
N VAL A 259 -7.10 -0.04 -23.39
CA VAL A 259 -8.11 -0.65 -22.51
C VAL A 259 -8.96 -1.65 -23.31
N GLY A 260 -9.13 -2.84 -22.74
CA GLY A 260 -9.91 -3.95 -23.29
C GLY A 260 -9.22 -4.68 -24.46
N PRO A 261 -9.85 -5.76 -24.96
CA PRO A 261 -9.33 -6.51 -26.10
C PRO A 261 -9.39 -5.70 -27.40
N GLY A 262 -8.66 -6.13 -28.42
CA GLY A 262 -8.77 -5.60 -29.77
C GLY A 262 -7.44 -5.43 -30.48
N LEU A 263 -7.46 -4.61 -31.52
CA LEU A 263 -6.32 -4.33 -32.39
C LEU A 263 -5.31 -3.40 -31.70
N LEU A 264 -4.05 -3.80 -31.64
CA LEU A 264 -2.90 -2.97 -31.31
C LEU A 264 -1.97 -2.92 -32.51
N SER A 265 -1.56 -1.72 -32.92
CA SER A 265 -0.58 -1.54 -33.99
C SER A 265 0.76 -1.22 -33.40
N ASP A 266 1.80 -1.81 -33.98
CA ASP A 266 3.16 -1.47 -33.68
C ASP A 266 3.52 -0.07 -34.26
N PRO A 267 3.86 0.94 -33.42
CA PRO A 267 3.99 2.32 -33.88
C PRO A 267 5.29 2.64 -34.64
N GLY A 268 6.35 1.85 -34.47
CA GLY A 268 7.64 2.14 -35.09
C GLY A 268 7.80 1.43 -36.42
N PRO A 269 8.58 1.96 -37.37
CA PRO A 269 9.05 1.12 -38.46
C PRO A 269 9.88 0.01 -37.83
N VAL A 270 9.36 -1.20 -37.89
CA VAL A 270 10.05 -2.38 -37.38
C VAL A 270 11.10 -2.80 -38.42
N PRO A 271 12.38 -2.96 -38.03
CA PRO A 271 13.43 -3.38 -38.96
C PRO A 271 13.20 -4.75 -39.57
N ASP A 272 13.94 -5.06 -40.63
CA ASP A 272 14.01 -6.41 -41.18
C ASP A 272 14.58 -7.40 -40.17
N GLY A 273 14.03 -8.60 -40.19
CA GLY A 273 14.47 -9.72 -39.38
C GLY A 273 13.36 -10.37 -38.56
N PRO A 274 13.72 -11.37 -37.76
CA PRO A 274 12.79 -12.06 -36.87
C PRO A 274 12.47 -11.22 -35.63
N HIS A 275 11.20 -11.19 -35.26
CA HIS A 275 10.66 -10.56 -34.06
C HIS A 275 9.73 -11.54 -33.34
N ILE A 276 9.62 -11.38 -32.02
CA ILE A 276 8.67 -12.14 -31.20
C ILE A 276 7.69 -11.18 -30.56
N TYR A 277 6.40 -11.38 -30.84
CA TYR A 277 5.31 -10.65 -30.22
C TYR A 277 4.64 -11.46 -29.12
N THR A 278 4.41 -10.86 -27.98
CA THR A 278 3.56 -11.38 -26.89
C THR A 278 2.58 -10.30 -26.44
N ALA A 279 1.64 -10.68 -25.58
CA ALA A 279 0.76 -9.74 -24.91
C ALA A 279 0.73 -9.96 -23.40
N LEU A 280 0.50 -8.87 -22.67
CA LEU A 280 0.22 -8.85 -21.25
C LEU A 280 -1.12 -8.14 -21.04
N GLN A 281 -1.80 -8.40 -19.93
CA GLN A 281 -2.87 -7.54 -19.46
C GLN A 281 -2.62 -7.07 -18.03
N VAL A 282 -3.14 -5.88 -17.72
CA VAL A 282 -2.96 -5.19 -16.45
C VAL A 282 -4.33 -4.80 -15.90
N ASP A 283 -4.61 -5.17 -14.66
CA ASP A 283 -5.88 -4.83 -14.01
C ASP A 283 -5.88 -3.39 -13.45
N ALA A 284 -6.96 -3.03 -12.75
CA ALA A 284 -7.11 -1.69 -12.16
C ALA A 284 -6.13 -1.43 -11.01
N ALA A 285 -5.78 -2.47 -10.24
CA ALA A 285 -4.80 -2.38 -9.14
C ALA A 285 -3.35 -2.35 -9.64
N GLY A 286 -3.13 -2.57 -10.93
CA GLY A 286 -1.81 -2.58 -11.56
C GLY A 286 -1.12 -3.94 -11.55
N ASN A 287 -1.79 -5.04 -11.19
CA ASN A 287 -1.21 -6.37 -11.33
C ASN A 287 -1.05 -6.71 -12.82
N ILE A 288 0.06 -7.37 -13.16
CA ILE A 288 0.41 -7.72 -14.54
C ILE A 288 0.31 -9.23 -14.71
N SER A 289 -0.42 -9.68 -15.74
CA SER A 289 -0.54 -11.09 -16.09
C SER A 289 0.81 -11.72 -16.48
N PRO A 290 0.92 -13.06 -16.50
CA PRO A 290 1.93 -13.72 -17.31
C PRO A 290 1.82 -13.32 -18.79
N ALA A 291 2.91 -13.45 -19.55
CA ALA A 291 2.89 -13.25 -20.99
C ALA A 291 2.03 -14.32 -21.67
N SER A 292 1.32 -13.92 -22.72
CA SER A 292 0.67 -14.86 -23.63
C SER A 292 1.69 -15.71 -24.40
N ALA A 293 1.20 -16.73 -25.11
CA ALA A 293 2.06 -17.50 -26.01
C ALA A 293 2.66 -16.59 -27.10
N PRO A 294 3.92 -16.83 -27.51
CA PRO A 294 4.61 -15.99 -28.47
C PRO A 294 4.08 -16.17 -29.90
N THR A 295 4.05 -15.06 -30.63
CA THR A 295 3.77 -15.00 -32.07
C THR A 295 5.05 -14.57 -32.78
N PRO A 296 5.80 -15.50 -33.39
CA PRO A 296 6.95 -15.14 -34.21
C PRO A 296 6.47 -14.44 -35.48
N LEU A 297 7.22 -13.44 -35.93
CA LEU A 297 6.99 -12.73 -37.18
C LEU A 297 8.34 -12.34 -37.78
N VAL A 298 8.54 -12.62 -39.06
CA VAL A 298 9.68 -12.10 -39.81
C VAL A 298 9.21 -10.89 -40.60
N ILE A 299 9.92 -9.79 -40.47
CA ILE A 299 9.69 -8.59 -41.27
C ILE A 299 10.75 -8.55 -42.37
N ASN A 300 10.30 -8.33 -43.61
CA ASN A 300 11.15 -8.17 -44.78
C ASN A 300 10.56 -7.08 -45.69
N ILE A 301 11.00 -5.84 -45.49
CA ILE A 301 10.65 -4.68 -46.29
C ILE A 301 11.64 -4.44 -47.43
N THR A 302 12.71 -5.23 -47.52
CA THR A 302 13.71 -5.09 -48.57
C THR A 302 13.18 -5.69 -49.88
N PRO A 303 12.94 -4.89 -50.93
CA PRO A 303 12.53 -5.41 -52.22
C PRO A 303 13.63 -6.29 -52.84
N PRO A 304 13.28 -7.29 -53.66
CA PRO A 304 14.27 -8.07 -54.40
C PRO A 304 15.09 -7.16 -55.32
N ALA A 305 16.32 -7.57 -55.63
CA ALA A 305 17.16 -6.84 -56.57
C ALA A 305 16.47 -6.73 -57.93
N ALA A 306 16.54 -5.55 -58.54
CA ALA A 306 16.02 -5.36 -59.89
C ALA A 306 16.72 -6.31 -60.87
N PRO A 307 15.98 -6.97 -61.80
CA PRO A 307 16.60 -7.77 -62.84
C PRO A 307 17.59 -6.94 -63.66
N ALA A 308 18.62 -7.60 -64.19
CA ALA A 308 19.52 -6.95 -65.13
C ALA A 308 18.77 -6.52 -66.40
N ALA A 309 19.31 -5.52 -67.10
CA ALA A 309 18.76 -5.08 -68.38
C ALA A 309 18.63 -6.26 -69.36
N LEU A 310 17.57 -6.26 -70.18
CA LEU A 310 17.43 -7.22 -71.27
C LEU A 310 18.66 -7.13 -72.18
N GLN A 311 19.30 -8.27 -72.39
CA GLN A 311 20.42 -8.38 -73.32
C GLN A 311 19.96 -9.15 -74.55
N LEU A 312 20.23 -8.60 -75.74
CA LEU A 312 20.06 -9.33 -76.99
C LEU A 312 20.90 -10.61 -76.94
N GLN A 313 20.31 -11.75 -77.33
CA GLN A 313 21.07 -13.00 -77.39
C GLN A 313 22.21 -12.86 -78.39
N ALA A 314 23.41 -13.36 -78.04
CA ALA A 314 24.59 -13.24 -78.89
C ALA A 314 24.41 -13.87 -80.29
N ALA A 315 23.53 -14.87 -80.42
CA ALA A 315 23.18 -15.49 -81.70
C ALA A 315 22.32 -14.58 -82.59
N ASP A 316 21.61 -13.63 -81.98
CA ASP A 316 20.69 -12.72 -82.65
C ASP A 316 21.29 -11.31 -82.83
N ASP A 317 22.50 -11.04 -82.31
CA ASP A 317 23.24 -9.79 -82.52
C ASP A 317 23.92 -9.79 -83.89
N THR A 318 23.20 -9.33 -84.92
CA THR A 318 23.65 -9.43 -86.31
C THR A 318 24.27 -8.12 -86.80
N GLY A 319 25.37 -8.22 -87.54
CA GLY A 319 26.08 -7.04 -88.04
C GLY A 319 27.34 -6.79 -87.21
N VAL A 320 27.33 -5.77 -86.36
CA VAL A 320 28.45 -5.46 -85.47
C VAL A 320 28.21 -6.09 -84.10
N ILE A 321 28.92 -7.18 -83.80
CA ILE A 321 28.80 -7.89 -82.51
C ILE A 321 29.05 -6.93 -81.35
N GLY A 322 28.12 -6.91 -80.40
CA GLY A 322 28.16 -6.15 -79.15
C GLY A 322 27.48 -4.78 -79.23
N ASP A 323 26.95 -4.37 -80.38
CA ASP A 323 26.24 -3.09 -80.53
C ASP A 323 24.73 -3.18 -80.21
N SER A 324 24.22 -4.40 -79.98
CA SER A 324 22.81 -4.68 -79.66
C SER A 324 21.84 -4.35 -80.80
N LEU A 325 22.31 -4.29 -82.05
CA LEU A 325 21.47 -4.12 -83.23
C LEU A 325 21.24 -5.47 -83.92
N THR A 326 20.03 -5.68 -84.45
CA THR A 326 19.68 -6.93 -85.12
C THR A 326 18.75 -6.74 -86.30
N ALA A 327 18.96 -7.57 -87.33
CA ALA A 327 18.06 -7.75 -88.46
C ALA A 327 17.18 -9.02 -88.31
N VAL A 328 17.33 -9.76 -87.19
CA VAL A 328 16.46 -10.89 -86.87
C VAL A 328 15.09 -10.33 -86.50
N ASN A 329 14.04 -10.75 -87.22
CA ASN A 329 12.68 -10.25 -87.00
C ASN A 329 12.02 -10.75 -85.70
N HIS A 330 12.64 -11.73 -85.04
CA HIS A 330 12.25 -12.29 -83.75
C HIS A 330 13.48 -12.58 -82.89
N PRO A 331 14.19 -11.55 -82.40
CA PRO A 331 15.38 -11.75 -81.61
C PRO A 331 15.02 -12.28 -80.21
N GLY A 332 15.83 -13.22 -79.72
CA GLY A 332 15.81 -13.67 -78.33
C GLY A 332 16.50 -12.69 -77.40
N PHE A 333 16.03 -12.64 -76.16
CA PHE A 333 16.64 -11.85 -75.10
C PHE A 333 16.99 -12.75 -73.91
N VAL A 334 18.06 -12.41 -73.21
CA VAL A 334 18.42 -12.98 -71.92
C VAL A 334 18.19 -11.91 -70.86
N VAL A 335 17.54 -12.31 -69.77
CA VAL A 335 17.48 -11.53 -68.53
C VAL A 335 18.28 -12.31 -67.49
N THR A 336 19.22 -11.63 -66.83
CA THR A 336 20.01 -12.21 -65.74
C THR A 336 19.67 -11.48 -64.43
N GLY A 337 20.08 -12.02 -63.28
CA GLY A 337 19.84 -11.37 -61.99
C GLY A 337 18.39 -11.41 -61.50
N VAL A 338 17.55 -12.32 -62.02
CA VAL A 338 16.24 -12.61 -61.45
C VAL A 338 16.46 -13.54 -60.25
N GLU A 339 16.03 -13.12 -59.06
CA GLU A 339 16.07 -13.98 -57.87
C GLU A 339 15.11 -15.16 -58.02
N ALA A 340 15.58 -16.36 -57.70
CA ALA A 340 14.78 -17.59 -57.81
C ALA A 340 13.69 -17.63 -56.73
N GLY A 341 12.48 -18.05 -57.09
CA GLY A 341 11.38 -18.30 -56.13
C GLY A 341 10.36 -17.17 -55.96
N PHE A 342 10.50 -16.06 -56.70
CA PHE A 342 9.47 -15.03 -56.80
C PHE A 342 8.66 -15.26 -58.09
N THR A 343 7.34 -15.48 -57.97
CA THR A 343 6.38 -15.63 -59.10
C THR A 343 5.39 -14.50 -59.14
#